data_AF-A0A381W768-F1
#
_entry.id   AF-A0A381W768-F1
#
_cell.length_a   1.000
_cell.length_b   1.000
_cell.length_c   1.000
_cell.angle_alpha   90.00
_cell.angle_beta   90.00
_cell.angle_gamma   90.00
#
_symmetry.space_group_name_H-M   'P 1'
#
loop_
_entity.id
_entity.type
_entity.pdbx_description
1 polymer ?
#
loop_
_entity_poly.entity_id
_entity_poly.type
_entity_poly.pdbx_seq_one_letter_code
_entity_poly.pdbx_strand_id
1 'polypeptide(L)' 'MSNDPYLLITADTHAGGSHEQYREYLDPKYRDRFDEWRGGYKNPSQSHYGSKKMRNWDLEIRNNDQNSQGVVGE' A
#
# COMPACT_ATOMS: atom_id res chain seq x y z
N MET A 1 -31.60 -14.94 14.96
CA MET A 1 -30.28 -14.55 14.42
C MET A 1 -29.25 -15.08 15.39
N SER A 2 -28.12 -15.61 14.91
CA SER A 2 -27.05 -16.08 15.80
C SER A 2 -26.35 -14.90 16.48
N ASN A 3 -25.94 -15.09 17.74
CA ASN A 3 -25.12 -14.16 18.51
C ASN A 3 -23.63 -14.57 18.51
N ASP A 4 -23.27 -15.57 17.72
CA ASP A 4 -21.87 -16.01 17.60
C ASP A 4 -21.04 -14.93 16.89
N PRO A 5 -19.76 -14.75 17.29
CA PRO A 5 -18.88 -13.79 16.62
C PRO A 5 -18.56 -14.23 15.19
N TYR A 6 -18.53 -13.26 14.27
CA TYR A 6 -18.11 -13.47 12.89
C TYR A 6 -16.65 -13.07 12.70
N LEU A 7 -15.91 -13.89 11.96
CA LEU A 7 -14.61 -13.49 11.42
C LEU A 7 -14.84 -12.75 10.10
N LEU A 8 -14.37 -11.50 10.01
CA LEU A 8 -14.42 -10.73 8.77
C LEU A 8 -13.06 -10.80 8.08
N ILE A 9 -13.05 -11.41 6.91
CA ILE A 9 -11.88 -11.49 6.04
C ILE A 9 -12.08 -10.49 4.90
N THR A 10 -11.08 -9.66 4.63
CA THR A 10 -11.16 -8.76 3.48
C THR A 10 -10.95 -9.52 2.18
N ALA A 11 -11.78 -9.25 1.19
CA ALA A 11 -11.66 -9.84 -0.14
C ALA A 11 -10.80 -8.99 -1.10
N ASP A 12 -10.55 -7.73 -0.75
CA ASP A 12 -9.77 -6.80 -1.58
C ASP A 12 -8.98 -5.84 -0.68
N THR A 13 -7.68 -5.72 -0.97
CA THR A 13 -6.78 -4.78 -0.31
C THR A 13 -5.66 -4.39 -1.25
N HIS A 14 -5.10 -3.21 -1.04
CA HIS A 14 -3.95 -2.74 -1.81
C HIS A 14 -2.73 -2.58 -0.91
N ALA A 15 -1.62 -3.16 -1.36
CA ALA A 15 -0.29 -2.93 -0.81
C ALA A 15 0.55 -2.17 -1.83
N GLY A 16 1.31 -1.17 -1.37
CA GLY A 16 2.17 -0.41 -2.28
C GLY A 16 2.95 0.70 -1.60
N GLY A 17 4.27 0.56 -1.62
CA GLY A 17 5.22 1.59 -1.18
C GLY A 17 5.44 2.69 -2.21
N SER A 18 6.33 3.62 -1.88
CA SER A 18 6.85 4.61 -2.83
C SER A 18 7.53 3.90 -4.00
N HIS A 19 7.35 4.41 -5.22
CA HIS A 19 8.02 3.84 -6.39
C HIS A 19 9.54 3.72 -6.19
N GLU A 20 10.14 4.61 -5.39
CA GLU A 20 11.58 4.64 -5.08
C GLU A 20 12.09 3.34 -4.46
N GLN A 21 11.28 2.77 -3.57
CA GLN A 21 11.64 1.57 -2.81
C GLN A 21 11.81 0.37 -3.75
N TYR A 22 11.08 0.34 -4.87
CA TYR A 22 11.20 -0.73 -5.85
C TYR A 22 12.52 -0.70 -6.62
N ARG A 23 13.21 0.45 -6.66
CA ARG A 23 14.49 0.60 -7.37
C ARG A 23 15.53 -0.41 -6.89
N GLU A 24 15.54 -0.71 -5.59
CA GLU A 24 16.51 -1.63 -4.98
C GLU A 24 16.37 -3.06 -5.50
N TYR A 25 15.15 -3.45 -5.88
CA TYR A 25 14.82 -4.78 -6.39
C TYR A 25 14.94 -4.89 -7.91
N LEU A 26 15.19 -3.78 -8.62
CA LEU A 26 15.44 -3.81 -10.05
C LEU A 26 16.86 -4.29 -10.35
N ASP A 27 16.96 -5.15 -11.37
CA ASP A 27 18.23 -5.51 -12.00
C ASP A 27 18.99 -4.20 -12.35
N PRO A 28 20.29 -4.09 -12.00
CA PRO A 28 21.10 -2.92 -12.28
C PRO A 28 20.94 -2.35 -13.68
N LYS A 29 20.77 -3.19 -14.73
CA LYS A 29 20.62 -2.74 -16.11
C LYS A 29 19.37 -1.87 -16.37
N TYR A 30 18.38 -1.90 -15.48
CA TYR A 30 17.13 -1.15 -15.62
C TYR A 30 17.05 0.10 -14.75
N ARG A 31 18.00 0.30 -13.82
CA ARG A 31 17.91 1.38 -12.82
C ARG A 31 17.95 2.76 -13.44
N ASP A 32 18.84 3.00 -14.40
CA ASP A 32 18.97 4.32 -15.03
C ASP A 32 17.69 4.72 -15.78
N ARG A 33 17.12 3.78 -16.54
CA ARG A 33 15.84 3.99 -17.26
C ARG A 33 14.67 4.16 -16.30
N PHE A 34 14.69 3.47 -15.16
CA PHE A 34 13.72 3.67 -14.09
C PHE A 34 13.84 5.07 -13.48
N ASP A 35 15.06 5.54 -13.20
CA ASP A 35 15.31 6.86 -12.62
C ASP A 35 14.86 7.98 -13.58
N GLU A 36 15.13 7.83 -14.88
CA GLU A 36 14.63 8.73 -15.93
C GLU A 36 13.10 8.81 -15.93
N TRP A 37 12.42 7.66 -15.99
CA TRP A 37 10.96 7.61 -15.97
C TRP A 37 10.38 8.19 -14.68
N ARG A 38 10.94 7.82 -13.53
CA ARG A 38 10.49 8.28 -12.21
C ARG A 38 10.58 9.80 -12.10
N GLY A 39 11.65 10.41 -12.62
CA GLY A 39 11.83 11.86 -12.63
C GLY A 39 10.77 12.61 -13.44
N GLY A 40 10.22 11.98 -14.49
CA GLY A 40 9.15 12.53 -15.32
C GLY A 40 7.73 12.19 -14.86
N TYR A 41 7.55 11.18 -14.01
CA TYR A 41 6.24 10.68 -13.64
C TYR A 41 5.45 11.66 -12.75
N LYS A 42 4.24 11.99 -13.18
CA LYS A 42 3.26 12.75 -12.40
C LYS A 42 2.03 11.89 -12.16
N ASN A 43 1.73 11.61 -10.90
CA ASN A 43 0.52 10.89 -10.54
C ASN A 43 -0.72 11.73 -10.94
N PRO A 44 -1.64 11.20 -11.76
CA PRO A 44 -2.83 11.93 -12.19
C PRO A 44 -3.88 12.08 -11.07
N SER A 45 -3.79 11.29 -10.01
CA SER A 45 -4.75 11.24 -8.89
C SER A 45 -4.25 12.08 -7.69
N GLN A 46 -4.07 13.39 -7.92
CA GLN A 46 -3.51 14.32 -6.93
C GLN A 46 -4.44 14.58 -5.73
N SER A 47 -5.74 14.32 -5.88
CA SER A 47 -6.76 14.52 -4.84
C SER A 47 -6.64 13.57 -3.65
N HIS A 48 -5.90 12.46 -3.77
CA HIS A 48 -5.76 11.44 -2.72
C HIS A 48 -4.42 11.53 -1.96
N TYR A 49 -3.70 12.65 -2.07
CA TYR A 49 -2.45 12.84 -1.36
C TYR A 49 -2.68 13.13 0.13
N GLY A 50 -2.07 12.33 0.99
CA GLY A 50 -2.12 12.47 2.44
C GLY A 50 -1.52 11.27 3.17
N SER A 51 -1.62 11.26 4.50
CA SER A 51 -1.15 10.18 5.39
C SER A 51 -1.76 8.81 5.08
N LYS A 52 -2.85 8.76 4.31
CA LYS A 52 -3.48 7.53 3.81
C LYS A 52 -2.52 6.63 3.03
N LYS A 53 -1.48 7.16 2.39
CA LYS A 53 -0.49 6.34 1.65
C LYS A 53 0.30 5.39 2.56
N MET A 54 0.55 5.79 3.81
CA MET A 54 1.30 4.95 4.75
C MET A 54 0.53 3.67 5.11
N ARG A 55 -0.82 3.71 5.10
CA ARG A 55 -1.68 2.54 5.36
C ARG A 55 -1.48 1.39 4.36
N ASN A 56 -0.88 1.66 3.20
CA ASN A 56 -0.65 0.64 2.17
C ASN A 56 0.67 -0.11 2.33
N TRP A 57 1.59 0.35 3.17
CA TRP A 57 2.95 -0.21 3.22
C TRP A 57 3.57 -0.24 4.61
N ASP A 58 3.18 0.68 5.49
CA ASP A 58 3.61 0.66 6.88
C ASP A 58 2.77 -0.35 7.67
N LEU A 59 3.41 -1.44 8.08
CA LEU A 59 2.77 -2.57 8.77
C LEU A 59 2.10 -2.14 10.08
N GLU A 60 2.72 -1.25 10.85
CA GLU A 60 2.20 -0.83 12.15
C GLU A 60 0.93 0.01 11.96
N ILE A 61 0.99 1.00 11.07
CA ILE A 61 -0.17 1.85 10.75
C ILE A 61 -1.31 1.00 10.19
N ARG A 62 -1.00 0.05 9.30
CA ARG A 62 -1.97 -0.82 8.64
C ARG A 62 -2.66 -1.76 9.61
N ASN A 63 -1.91 -2.48 10.43
CA ASN A 63 -2.46 -3.37 11.45
C ASN A 63 -3.36 -2.62 12.45
N ASN A 64 -2.93 -1.44 12.88
CA ASN A 64 -3.72 -0.62 13.81
C ASN A 64 -5.05 -0.14 13.17
N ASP A 65 -5.05 0.28 11.90
CA ASP A 65 -6.26 0.71 11.20
C ASP A 65 -7.24 -0.46 10.98
N GLN A 66 -6.75 -1.63 10.57
CA GLN A 66 -7.60 -2.81 10.34
C GLN A 66 -8.19 -3.41 11.62
N ASN A 67 -7.37 -3.54 12.67
CA ASN A 67 -7.84 -4.02 13.97
C ASN A 67 -8.92 -3.09 14.54
N SER A 68 -8.85 -1.77 14.29
CA SER A 68 -9.89 -0.82 14.70
C SER A 68 -11.25 -1.03 14.02
N GLN A 69 -11.27 -1.76 12.90
CA GLN A 69 -12.47 -2.07 12.11
C GLN A 69 -12.90 -3.54 12.25
N GLY A 70 -12.18 -4.35 13.02
CA GLY A 70 -12.44 -5.79 13.13
C GLY A 70 -12.10 -6.59 11.86
N VAL A 71 -11.23 -6.04 11.00
CA VAL A 71 -10.76 -6.71 9.77
C VAL A 71 -9.50 -7.48 10.09
N VAL A 72 -9.43 -8.73 9.65
CA VAL A 72 -8.23 -9.57 9.79
C VAL A 72 -7.98 -10.38 8.51
N GLY A 73 -6.73 -10.78 8.27
CA GLY A 73 -6.36 -11.63 7.13
C GLY A 73 -6.38 -10.87 5.81
N GLU A 74 -5.29 -10.17 5.55
CA GLU A 74 -5.05 -9.42 4.32
C GLU A 74 -3.74 -9.81 3.64
#